data_AF-A0A8S2Z5J3-F1
#
_entry.id   AF-A0A8S2Z5J3-F1
#
_cell.length_a   1.000
_cell.length_b   1.000
_cell.length_c   1.000
_cell.angle_alpha   90.00
_cell.angle_beta   90.00
_cell.angle_gamma   90.00
#
_symmetry.space_group_name_H-M   'P 1'
#
loop_
_entity.id
_entity.type
_entity.pdbx_description
1 polymer ?
#
loop_
_entity_poly.entity_id
_entity_poly.type
_entity_poly.pdbx_seq_one_letter_code
_entity_poly.pdbx_strand_id
1 'polypeptide(L)'
;QAMQNSRPIASPTKYQPVAAQDNHTIWHRAVIMDLNSDLMKIGVYYIDLGQRQYTPINSIRLLPEEFQFKPALAIPCRLYKVYPMNSNDQSKWQSNDRVHGEFNGRMVNNVTCKVIGNQDQVIYDVEIDIPSKLP
;
A
#
# COMPACT_ATOMS: atom_id res chain seq x y z
N GLN A 1 0.09 -15.42 14.73
CA GLN A 1 0.86 -15.88 15.92
C GLN A 1 2.37 -15.83 15.69
N ALA A 2 2.91 -16.38 14.60
CA ALA A 2 4.35 -16.34 14.31
C ALA A 2 4.98 -14.93 14.27
N MET A 3 4.38 -13.99 13.53
CA MET A 3 4.87 -12.60 13.46
C MET A 3 4.87 -11.88 14.82
N GLN A 4 3.81 -12.05 15.62
CA GLN A 4 3.68 -11.45 16.95
C GLN A 4 4.75 -11.96 17.93
N ASN A 5 5.11 -13.24 17.83
CA ASN A 5 6.11 -13.87 18.68
C ASN A 5 7.54 -13.66 18.18
N SER A 6 7.72 -13.02 17.02
CA SER A 6 9.03 -12.73 16.47
C SER A 6 9.78 -11.71 17.32
N ARG A 7 11.11 -11.72 17.20
CA ARG A 7 12.00 -10.86 17.98
C ARG A 7 11.80 -9.39 17.58
N PRO A 8 11.86 -8.43 18.52
CA PRO A 8 11.92 -7.02 18.18
C PRO A 8 13.12 -6.69 17.29
N ILE A 9 13.00 -5.61 16.53
CA ILE A 9 14.11 -5.11 15.71
C ILE A 9 15.04 -4.23 16.57
N ALA A 10 16.36 -4.48 16.51
CA ALA A 10 17.34 -3.70 17.27
C ALA A 10 17.80 -2.45 16.53
N SER A 11 18.05 -2.56 15.21
CA SER A 11 18.52 -1.47 14.37
C SER A 11 17.74 -1.50 13.05
N PRO A 12 16.62 -0.77 12.95
CA PRO A 12 15.80 -0.74 11.74
C PRO A 12 16.51 -0.02 10.60
N THR A 13 16.49 -0.61 9.41
CA THR A 13 17.06 -0.03 8.19
C THR A 13 16.01 0.21 7.13
N LYS A 14 16.21 1.24 6.29
CA LYS A 14 15.29 1.53 5.18
C LYS A 14 15.25 0.35 4.22
N TYR A 15 14.07 0.03 3.73
CA TYR A 15 13.74 -1.10 2.86
C TYR A 15 13.86 -2.49 3.49
N GLN A 16 14.08 -2.58 4.80
CA GLN A 16 14.10 -3.86 5.50
C GLN A 16 12.69 -4.48 5.58
N PRO A 17 12.54 -5.77 5.21
CA PRO A 17 11.30 -6.52 5.45
C PRO A 17 11.10 -6.77 6.94
N VAL A 18 9.90 -6.48 7.43
CA VAL A 18 9.53 -6.59 8.84
C VAL A 18 8.10 -7.11 8.99
N ALA A 19 7.80 -7.58 10.20
CA ALA A 19 6.42 -7.68 10.65
C ALA A 19 6.05 -6.37 11.36
N ALA A 20 4.94 -5.75 10.98
CA ALA A 20 4.47 -4.51 11.57
C ALA A 20 3.03 -4.65 12.04
N GLN A 21 2.73 -4.11 13.22
CA GLN A 21 1.38 -4.10 13.77
C GLN A 21 0.65 -2.81 13.38
N ASP A 22 -0.60 -2.96 12.91
CA ASP A 22 -1.50 -1.85 12.60
C ASP A 22 -2.23 -1.31 13.83
N ASN A 23 -3.11 -0.32 13.63
CA ASN A 23 -3.91 0.30 14.70
C ASN A 23 -4.98 -0.63 15.28
N HIS A 24 -5.26 -1.76 14.63
CA HIS A 24 -6.23 -2.76 15.07
C HIS A 24 -5.54 -3.96 15.72
N THR A 25 -4.26 -3.83 16.07
CA THR A 25 -3.42 -4.87 16.68
C THR A 25 -3.13 -6.08 15.79
N ILE A 26 -3.37 -5.96 14.47
CA ILE A 26 -3.13 -7.02 13.50
C ILE A 26 -1.70 -6.90 12.96
N TRP A 27 -1.01 -8.04 12.87
CA TRP A 27 0.35 -8.13 12.35
C TRP A 27 0.33 -8.41 10.85
N HIS A 28 1.11 -7.62 10.11
CA HIS A 28 1.20 -7.68 8.66
C HIS A 28 2.64 -7.78 8.20
N ARG A 29 2.85 -8.25 6.97
CA ARG A 29 4.15 -8.09 6.29
C ARG A 29 4.29 -6.66 5.83
N ALA A 30 5.44 -6.07 6.12
CA ALA A 30 5.72 -4.71 5.73
C ALA A 30 7.18 -4.52 5.34
N VAL A 31 7.45 -3.38 4.72
CA VAL A 31 8.79 -2.89 4.43
C VAL A 31 8.96 -1.52 5.08
N ILE A 32 10.09 -1.30 5.73
CA ILE A 32 10.43 0.01 6.30
C ILE A 32 10.65 1.00 5.15
N MET A 33 9.92 2.11 5.14
CA MET A 33 10.01 3.14 4.12
C MET A 33 10.65 4.42 4.65
N ASP A 34 10.50 4.70 5.94
CA ASP A 34 11.04 5.90 6.56
C ASP A 34 11.42 5.66 8.03
N LEU A 35 12.51 6.29 8.46
CA LEU A 35 13.03 6.23 9.81
C LEU A 35 12.90 7.63 10.41
N ASN A 36 11.73 7.93 10.98
CA ASN A 36 11.52 9.20 11.64
C ASN A 36 11.99 9.11 13.10
N SER A 37 13.29 9.37 13.31
CA SER A 37 13.95 9.31 14.62
C SER A 37 13.33 10.25 15.64
N ASP A 38 12.87 11.41 15.19
CA ASP A 38 12.43 12.49 16.07
C ASP A 38 11.07 12.19 16.72
N LEU A 39 10.25 11.35 16.07
CA LEU A 39 8.91 11.00 16.53
C LEU A 39 8.78 9.58 17.09
N MET A 40 9.88 8.83 17.22
CA MET A 40 9.88 7.41 17.64
C MET A 40 8.93 6.54 16.81
N LYS A 41 8.72 6.91 15.54
CA LYS A 41 7.80 6.25 14.60
C LYS A 41 8.54 5.82 13.36
N ILE A 42 8.17 4.64 12.86
CA ILE A 42 8.71 4.09 11.62
C ILE A 42 7.60 4.15 10.58
N GLY A 43 7.93 4.74 9.42
CA GLY A 43 7.08 4.69 8.25
C GLY A 43 7.21 3.31 7.62
N VAL A 44 6.11 2.57 7.51
CA VAL A 44 6.05 1.25 6.88
C VAL A 44 5.11 1.24 5.69
N TYR A 45 5.37 0.33 4.76
CA TYR A 45 4.46 -0.03 3.67
C TYR A 45 4.01 -1.48 3.85
N TYR A 46 2.72 -1.71 4.08
CA TYR A 46 2.14 -3.04 4.18
C TYR A 46 2.01 -3.64 2.78
N ILE A 47 2.89 -4.57 2.45
CA ILE A 47 3.05 -5.10 1.09
C ILE A 47 1.86 -5.94 0.61
N ASP A 48 1.01 -6.39 1.54
CA ASP A 48 -0.18 -7.19 1.23
C ASP A 48 -1.45 -6.35 1.11
N LEU A 49 -1.40 -5.10 1.56
CA LEU A 49 -2.54 -4.18 1.58
C LEU A 49 -2.35 -2.98 0.65
N GLY A 50 -1.10 -2.68 0.27
CA GLY A 50 -0.78 -1.51 -0.53
C GLY A 50 -0.84 -0.18 0.24
N GLN A 51 -0.86 -0.23 1.57
CA GLN A 51 -1.05 0.93 2.44
C GLN A 51 0.26 1.38 3.10
N ARG A 52 0.47 2.70 3.20
CA ARG A 52 1.54 3.31 4.01
C ARG A 52 1.00 3.76 5.36
N GLN A 53 1.77 3.56 6.41
CA GLN A 53 1.42 4.01 7.76
C GLN A 53 2.67 4.31 8.59
N TYR A 54 2.57 5.25 9.53
CA TYR A 54 3.53 5.39 10.62
C TYR A 54 3.08 4.60 11.84
N THR A 55 3.93 3.73 12.35
CA THR A 55 3.66 2.91 13.55
C THR A 55 4.80 3.09 14.56
N PRO A 56 4.56 2.93 15.88
CA PRO A 56 5.63 2.97 16.88
C PRO A 56 6.71 1.92 16.59
N ILE A 57 7.96 2.22 16.95
CA ILE A 57 9.06 1.25 16.79
C ILE A 57 8.80 -0.08 17.52
N ASN A 58 8.11 -0.04 18.66
CA ASN A 58 7.74 -1.23 19.44
C ASN A 58 6.70 -2.13 18.75
N SER A 59 6.05 -1.62 17.70
CA SER A 59 5.12 -2.35 16.85
C SER A 59 5.81 -2.99 15.64
N ILE A 60 7.15 -2.99 15.59
CA ILE A 60 7.96 -3.60 14.54
C ILE A 60 8.73 -4.79 15.09
N ARG A 61 8.71 -5.90 14.35
CA ARG A 61 9.45 -7.14 14.65
C ARG A 61 10.13 -7.66 13.40
N LEU A 62 11.11 -8.55 13.58
CA LEU A 62 11.71 -9.27 12.47
C LEU A 62 10.63 -10.07 11.72
N LEU A 63 10.68 -10.08 10.40
CA LEU A 63 9.79 -10.93 9.61
C LEU A 63 10.24 -12.39 9.72
N PRO A 64 9.39 -13.33 10.20
CA PRO A 64 9.76 -14.74 10.25
C PRO A 64 10.09 -15.29 8.86
N GLU A 65 11.06 -16.21 8.80
CA GLU A 65 11.64 -16.73 7.56
C GLU A 65 10.57 -17.32 6.63
N GLU A 66 9.55 -17.99 7.18
CA GLU A 66 8.47 -18.60 6.41
C GLU A 66 7.63 -17.60 5.59
N PHE A 67 7.72 -16.30 5.92
CA PHE A 67 7.01 -15.22 5.24
C PHE A 67 7.88 -14.37 4.31
N GLN A 68 9.22 -14.52 4.37
CA GLN A 68 10.15 -13.69 3.60
C GLN A 68 10.06 -13.96 2.10
N PHE A 69 9.85 -15.22 1.72
CA PHE A 69 9.83 -15.66 0.32
C PHE A 69 8.43 -15.72 -0.30
N LYS A 70 7.39 -15.32 0.45
CA LYS A 70 6.02 -15.28 -0.09
C LYS A 70 5.88 -14.02 -0.97
N PRO A 71 5.23 -14.10 -2.15
CA PRO A 71 5.03 -12.92 -3.00
C PRO A 71 4.14 -11.90 -2.29
N ALA A 72 4.40 -10.61 -2.48
CA ALA A 72 3.51 -9.53 -2.02
C ALA A 72 2.12 -9.68 -2.66
N LEU A 73 1.06 -9.45 -1.90
CA LEU A 73 -0.31 -9.62 -2.40
C LEU A 73 -0.88 -8.35 -3.03
N ALA A 74 -0.42 -7.16 -2.62
CA ALA A 74 -0.84 -5.92 -3.25
C ALA A 74 -0.02 -5.66 -4.52
N ILE A 75 -0.73 -5.47 -5.64
CA ILE A 75 -0.12 -5.17 -6.93
C ILE A 75 -0.31 -3.68 -7.23
N PRO A 76 0.76 -2.87 -7.26
CA PRO A 76 0.67 -1.47 -7.62
C PRO A 76 0.26 -1.32 -9.11
N CYS A 77 -0.73 -0.48 -9.34
CA CYS A 77 -1.24 -0.18 -10.67
C CYS A 77 -1.71 1.28 -10.74
N ARG A 78 -1.96 1.74 -11.97
CA ARG A 78 -2.58 3.04 -12.23
C ARG A 78 -3.58 2.92 -13.39
N LEU A 79 -4.59 3.77 -13.36
CA LEU A 79 -5.61 3.79 -14.40
C LEU A 79 -5.04 4.28 -15.73
N TYR A 80 -5.26 3.52 -16.79
CA TYR A 80 -4.82 3.87 -18.14
C TYR A 80 -5.54 5.13 -18.64
N LYS A 81 -4.76 6.13 -19.07
CA LYS A 81 -5.23 7.40 -19.63
C LYS A 81 -6.17 8.21 -18.72
N VAL A 82 -6.05 8.05 -17.40
CA VAL A 82 -6.81 8.84 -16.42
C VAL A 82 -5.88 9.82 -15.70
N TYR A 83 -6.25 11.10 -15.70
CA TYR A 83 -5.45 12.20 -15.17
C TYR A 83 -6.34 13.21 -14.42
N PRO A 84 -5.77 14.02 -13.49
CA PRO A 84 -6.46 15.15 -12.88
C PRO A 84 -7.08 16.10 -13.91
N MET A 85 -8.28 16.64 -13.63
CA MET A 85 -9.00 17.48 -14.60
C MET A 85 -8.40 18.88 -14.79
N ASN A 86 -7.55 19.35 -13.87
CA ASN A 86 -7.05 20.72 -13.89
C ASN A 86 -5.91 20.94 -14.91
N SER A 87 -6.04 22.01 -15.70
CA SER A 87 -5.27 22.26 -16.92
C SER A 87 -3.83 22.71 -16.71
N ASN A 88 -3.45 23.17 -15.51
CA ASN A 88 -2.14 23.78 -15.27
C ASN A 88 -1.09 22.78 -14.77
N ASP A 89 -1.50 21.70 -14.12
CA ASP A 89 -0.62 20.64 -13.64
C ASP A 89 -1.39 19.32 -13.51
N GLN A 90 -1.24 18.45 -14.51
CA GLN A 90 -1.86 17.12 -14.52
C GLN A 90 -1.08 16.09 -13.67
N SER A 91 -0.04 16.50 -12.94
CA SER A 91 0.70 15.60 -12.04
C SER A 91 0.05 15.44 -10.66
N LYS A 92 -0.95 16.26 -10.32
CA LYS A 92 -1.56 16.30 -8.98
C LYS A 92 -3.09 16.31 -9.02
N TRP A 93 -3.66 15.31 -8.36
CA TRP A 93 -5.08 15.30 -8.01
C TRP A 93 -5.38 16.37 -6.97
N GLN A 94 -6.47 17.09 -7.15
CA GLN A 94 -7.01 18.06 -6.21
C GLN A 94 -8.16 17.43 -5.42
N SER A 95 -8.38 17.88 -4.19
CA SER A 95 -9.41 17.31 -3.30
C SER A 95 -10.84 17.37 -3.87
N ASN A 96 -11.10 18.28 -4.81
CA ASN A 96 -12.38 18.43 -5.51
C ASN A 96 -12.49 17.57 -6.79
N ASP A 97 -11.45 16.82 -7.19
CA ASP A 97 -11.55 15.90 -8.32
C ASP A 97 -12.51 14.76 -8.00
N ARG A 98 -13.36 14.40 -8.99
CA ARG A 98 -14.38 13.33 -8.85
C ARG A 98 -13.80 11.98 -8.43
N VAL A 99 -12.50 11.74 -8.65
CA VAL A 99 -11.82 10.50 -8.25
C VAL A 99 -11.89 10.27 -6.73
N HIS A 100 -11.85 11.34 -5.92
CA HIS A 100 -11.79 11.20 -4.47
C HIS A 100 -13.14 10.80 -3.85
N GLY A 101 -14.24 11.22 -4.46
CA GLY A 101 -15.59 10.90 -3.99
C GLY A 101 -16.25 9.76 -4.78
N GLU A 102 -16.49 10.01 -6.07
CA GLU A 102 -17.32 9.12 -6.88
C GLU A 102 -16.61 7.82 -7.26
N PHE A 103 -15.35 7.90 -7.71
CA PHE A 103 -14.60 6.69 -8.07
C PHE A 103 -14.39 5.80 -6.84
N ASN A 104 -13.85 6.36 -5.75
CA ASN A 104 -13.65 5.61 -4.50
C ASN A 104 -14.95 5.03 -3.94
N GLY A 105 -16.07 5.75 -4.04
CA GLY A 105 -17.38 5.27 -3.58
C GLY A 105 -17.98 4.14 -4.44
N ARG A 106 -17.49 3.94 -5.66
CA ARG A 106 -17.91 2.84 -6.56
C ARG A 106 -16.99 1.62 -6.51
N MET A 107 -15.82 1.75 -5.87
CA MET A 107 -14.93 0.61 -5.68
C MET A 107 -15.59 -0.38 -4.72
N VAL A 108 -15.73 -1.62 -5.19
CA VAL A 108 -16.30 -2.73 -4.42
C VAL A 108 -15.22 -3.78 -4.18
N ASN A 109 -15.53 -4.79 -3.35
CA ASN A 109 -14.57 -5.83 -2.98
C ASN A 109 -13.96 -6.56 -4.19
N ASN A 110 -14.72 -6.74 -5.26
CA ASN A 110 -14.28 -7.42 -6.47
C ASN A 110 -14.54 -6.56 -7.70
N VAL A 111 -13.48 -6.18 -8.40
CA VAL A 111 -13.57 -5.44 -9.66
C VAL A 111 -12.74 -6.14 -10.73
N THR A 112 -13.27 -6.21 -11.95
CA THR A 112 -12.51 -6.75 -13.08
C THR A 112 -11.54 -5.70 -13.58
N CYS A 113 -10.29 -6.11 -13.72
CA CYS A 113 -9.18 -5.25 -14.11
C CYS A 113 -8.48 -5.88 -15.33
N LYS A 114 -8.31 -5.09 -16.39
CA LYS A 114 -7.57 -5.48 -17.60
C LYS A 114 -6.25 -4.75 -17.63
N VAL A 115 -5.16 -5.50 -17.72
CA VAL A 115 -3.81 -4.93 -17.90
C VAL A 115 -3.64 -4.48 -19.35
N ILE A 116 -3.35 -3.20 -19.55
CA ILE A 116 -3.16 -2.56 -20.86
C ILE A 116 -1.67 -2.42 -21.21
N GLY A 117 -0.82 -2.27 -20.19
CA GLY A 117 0.61 -2.12 -20.39
C GLY A 117 1.39 -2.29 -19.08
N ASN A 118 2.70 -2.38 -19.24
CA ASN A 118 3.65 -2.43 -18.14
C ASN A 118 4.73 -1.40 -18.44
N GLN A 119 4.77 -0.29 -17.68
CA GLN A 119 5.70 0.78 -18.02
C GLN A 119 7.10 0.58 -17.46
N ASP A 120 7.30 -0.17 -16.38
CA ASP A 120 8.64 -0.33 -15.78
C ASP A 120 8.80 -1.61 -14.93
N GLN A 121 8.09 -2.70 -15.27
CA GLN A 121 7.98 -3.94 -14.47
C GLN A 121 7.34 -3.81 -13.08
N VAL A 122 7.22 -2.59 -12.56
CA VAL A 122 6.75 -2.31 -11.20
C VAL A 122 5.31 -1.81 -11.18
N ILE A 123 4.86 -1.03 -12.17
CA ILE A 123 3.52 -0.44 -12.19
C ILE A 123 2.78 -0.84 -13.47
N TYR A 124 1.61 -1.43 -13.30
CA TYR A 124 0.73 -1.82 -14.39
C TYR A 124 -0.24 -0.69 -14.76
N ASP A 125 -0.35 -0.42 -16.07
CA ASP A 125 -1.44 0.38 -16.62
C ASP A 125 -2.68 -0.51 -16.73
N VAL A 126 -3.77 -0.10 -16.10
CA VAL A 126 -4.99 -0.91 -16.01
C VAL A 126 -6.24 -0.16 -16.44
N GLU A 127 -7.14 -0.87 -17.10
CA GLU A 127 -8.53 -0.48 -17.27
C GLU A 127 -9.36 -1.24 -16.24
N ILE A 128 -10.24 -0.52 -15.55
CA ILE A 128 -11.11 -1.09 -14.53
C ILE A 128 -12.55 -0.97 -15.03
N ASP A 129 -13.28 -2.08 -15.02
CA ASP A 129 -14.71 -2.07 -15.30
C ASP A 129 -15.46 -1.77 -13.99
N ILE A 130 -15.84 -0.50 -13.82
CA ILE A 130 -16.55 -0.06 -12.62
C ILE A 130 -17.99 -0.56 -12.73
N PRO A 131 -18.49 -1.38 -11.78
CA PRO A 131 -19.87 -1.82 -11.82
C PRO A 131 -20.80 -0.61 -11.94
N SER A 132 -21.68 -0.62 -12.94
CA SER A 132 -22.86 0.24 -12.91
C SER A 132 -23.56 -0.03 -11.57
N LYS A 133 -23.90 1.03 -10.82
CA LYS A 133 -24.54 0.95 -9.49
C LYS A 133 -25.35 -0.35 -9.37
N LEU A 134 -25.00 -1.19 -8.39
CA LEU A 134 -25.83 -2.35 -8.04
C LEU A 134 -27.29 -1.87 -7.99
N PRO A 135 -28.22 -2.56 -8.66
CA PRO A 135 -29.62 -2.18 -8.69
C PRO A 135 -30.23 -2.07 -7.28
#